data_AF-A0A7V3W8F4-F1
#
_entry.id   AF-A0A7V3W8F4-F1
#
_cell.length_a   1.000
_cell.length_b   1.000
_cell.length_c   1.000
_cell.angle_alpha   90.00
_cell.angle_beta   90.00
_cell.angle_gamma   90.00
#
_symmetry.space_group_name_H-M   'P 1'
#
loop_
_entity.id
_entity.type
_entity.pdbx_description
1 polymer ?
#
loop_
_entity_poly.entity_id
_entity_poly.type
_entity_poly.pdbx_seq_one_letter_code
_entity_poly.pdbx_strand_id
1 'polypeptide(L)'
;MIASTSSPPTEQEVADYIVSGTGATSDFYSVVTKAILDRGGENVHLILKFAEGLYCNGTKNGVNLPSHTTIVTTPRVTFTIKDNAGAQACIFTASDASNIEIIGGARFDGNALGQGSGTPPTAEMICNGIHFTNVKASKIDAYFENWSGRNVKLSGDCTVDITQRQWIGTNYDLNLYLNPYNPPKFITTPAILLSECNALSGWKATNGTLTVDTEHVWSGTSALKLVQTGAAENYARADFTPGSPLDLSNRFLRFRIYVDDSQFDGNGFRIIVRFHSARSGDGFLQWTARVQNLTMSQWQTVNIGKVQLSVHKISGWPEDYWTDINKISIGISRLVTGGAMMWFDRIELVEELKTNGIVTFRFDDNLTSQYLYAAPELAEYGWSGVAATNICNLRASPNRLSVDELKALQDEYGWDIVSHTYCHEMGTKVSIGQWVDALENEQQWLMANGFESGARFFRAPFHKTYYPEYSAKANELYLYKEEPPLPNVMEGIPYLPNTLNIRFDLRPLPYDIDSFEQDVAIGDDRHVPLEDFRWACRYAHLYGYHFTMFFHDVTPGLVKSYAQIAHEEGLECMTLSQLFAFLVSPDDQTEP
;
A
#
# COMPACT_ATOMS: atom_id res chain seq x y z
N MET A 1 -23.84 -7.97 1.24
CA MET A 1 -23.05 -7.13 2.16
C MET A 1 -23.30 -7.65 3.57
N ILE A 2 -22.28 -7.69 4.43
CA ILE A 2 -22.44 -8.14 5.83
C ILE A 2 -22.10 -6.95 6.73
N ALA A 3 -23.02 -6.53 7.60
CA ALA A 3 -22.71 -5.74 8.79
C ALA A 3 -22.38 -6.74 9.90
N SER A 4 -21.10 -6.90 10.21
CA SER A 4 -20.62 -7.86 11.19
C SER A 4 -20.32 -7.15 12.52
N THR A 5 -20.99 -7.58 13.59
CA THR A 5 -20.55 -7.36 14.98
C THR A 5 -19.54 -8.41 15.43
N SER A 6 -19.09 -9.28 14.51
CA SER A 6 -18.13 -10.37 14.73
C SER A 6 -16.77 -10.11 14.08
N SER A 7 -16.44 -8.84 13.80
CA SER A 7 -15.14 -8.45 13.26
C SER A 7 -14.03 -8.72 14.28
N PRO A 8 -12.74 -8.81 13.87
CA PRO A 8 -11.64 -8.99 14.82
C PRO A 8 -11.67 -7.94 15.95
N PRO A 9 -11.25 -8.28 17.18
CA PRO A 9 -11.34 -7.37 18.34
C PRO A 9 -10.73 -5.99 18.09
N THR A 10 -9.60 -5.92 17.37
CA THR A 10 -8.92 -4.67 16.99
C THR A 10 -9.75 -3.79 16.07
N GLU A 11 -10.63 -4.36 15.23
CA GLU A 11 -11.53 -3.58 14.38
C GLU A 11 -12.82 -3.16 15.10
N GLN A 12 -13.25 -3.91 16.12
CA GLN A 12 -14.39 -3.55 16.98
C GLN A 12 -14.04 -2.42 17.97
N GLU A 13 -12.77 -2.25 18.31
CA GLU A 13 -12.29 -1.15 19.15
C GLU A 13 -12.46 0.24 18.50
N VAL A 14 -12.56 0.30 17.17
CA VAL A 14 -12.66 1.55 16.39
C VAL A 14 -13.93 1.69 15.55
N ALA A 15 -14.75 0.64 15.42
CA ALA A 15 -15.97 0.68 14.64
C ALA A 15 -17.09 -0.21 15.19
N ASP A 16 -18.32 0.29 15.13
CA ASP A 16 -19.52 -0.44 15.53
C ASP A 16 -19.93 -1.46 14.47
N TYR A 17 -19.71 -1.12 13.20
CA TYR A 17 -19.97 -2.01 12.07
C TYR A 17 -18.95 -1.83 10.97
N ILE A 18 -18.59 -2.96 10.36
CA ILE A 18 -17.88 -3.00 9.09
C ILE A 18 -18.85 -3.49 8.04
N VAL A 19 -19.05 -2.70 6.99
CA VAL A 19 -19.87 -3.08 5.84
C VAL A 19 -18.95 -3.36 4.67
N SER A 20 -18.95 -4.62 4.21
CA SER A 20 -18.13 -5.05 3.07
C SER A 20 -18.90 -5.93 2.07
N GLY A 21 -18.44 -5.96 0.82
CA GLY A 21 -18.99 -6.81 -0.25
C GLY A 21 -18.76 -6.30 -1.68
N THR A 22 -19.31 -7.04 -2.65
CA THR A 22 -19.25 -6.77 -4.11
C THR A 22 -20.63 -6.69 -4.79
N GLY A 23 -21.71 -6.45 -4.02
CA GLY A 23 -23.10 -6.63 -4.45
C GLY A 23 -23.95 -5.36 -4.62
N ALA A 24 -25.14 -5.53 -5.18
CA ALA A 24 -26.07 -4.48 -5.61
C ALA A 24 -26.54 -3.51 -4.50
N THR A 25 -27.03 -2.37 -4.95
CA THR A 25 -27.28 -1.14 -4.19
C THR A 25 -28.33 -1.29 -3.10
N SER A 26 -29.32 -2.16 -3.30
CA SER A 26 -30.36 -2.49 -2.31
C SER A 26 -29.79 -3.06 -1.01
N ASP A 27 -28.67 -3.79 -1.11
CA ASP A 27 -28.04 -4.42 0.04
C ASP A 27 -27.21 -3.40 0.84
N PHE A 28 -26.77 -2.29 0.21
CA PHE A 28 -26.03 -1.23 0.91
C PHE A 28 -26.94 -0.50 1.89
N TYR A 29 -28.06 0.02 1.37
CA TYR A 29 -28.99 0.81 2.16
C TYR A 29 -29.57 0.01 3.33
N SER A 30 -29.97 -1.24 3.09
CA SER A 30 -30.52 -2.09 4.14
C SER A 30 -29.50 -2.40 5.23
N VAL A 31 -28.25 -2.67 4.86
CA VAL A 31 -27.19 -3.01 5.82
C VAL A 31 -26.76 -1.79 6.64
N VAL A 32 -26.55 -0.64 6.01
CA VAL A 32 -26.19 0.60 6.72
C VAL A 32 -27.35 1.08 7.60
N THR A 33 -28.58 1.04 7.09
CA THR A 33 -29.76 1.43 7.88
C THR A 33 -29.94 0.49 9.08
N LYS A 34 -29.74 -0.82 8.90
CA LYS A 34 -29.81 -1.77 10.01
C LYS A 34 -28.73 -1.48 11.06
N ALA A 35 -27.49 -1.23 10.64
CA ALA A 35 -26.39 -0.90 11.53
C ALA A 35 -26.71 0.35 12.40
N ILE A 36 -27.31 1.37 11.78
CA ILE A 36 -27.75 2.57 12.49
C ILE A 36 -28.89 2.27 13.48
N LEU A 37 -29.89 1.50 13.05
CA LEU A 37 -31.06 1.16 13.88
C LEU A 37 -30.70 0.28 15.09
N ASP A 38 -29.80 -0.67 14.92
CA ASP A 38 -29.37 -1.59 15.98
C ASP A 38 -28.71 -0.83 17.17
N ARG A 39 -28.12 0.35 16.92
CA ARG A 39 -27.51 1.23 17.93
C ARG A 39 -28.48 2.24 18.54
N GLY A 40 -29.75 2.20 18.17
CA GLY A 40 -30.74 3.18 18.64
C GLY A 40 -30.53 4.60 18.11
N GLY A 41 -29.68 4.76 17.08
CA GLY A 41 -29.41 6.04 16.45
C GLY A 41 -28.46 6.98 17.20
N GLU A 42 -27.74 6.51 18.23
CA GLU A 42 -26.72 7.29 18.93
C GLU A 42 -25.34 6.67 18.75
N ASN A 43 -24.32 7.47 18.41
CA ASN A 43 -22.90 7.09 18.29
C ASN A 43 -22.67 5.86 17.41
N VAL A 44 -22.78 6.04 16.08
CA VAL A 44 -22.58 4.94 15.12
C VAL A 44 -21.30 5.17 14.32
N HIS A 45 -20.29 4.33 14.53
CA HIS A 45 -19.02 4.28 13.81
C HIS A 45 -19.08 3.20 12.73
N LEU A 46 -19.17 3.60 11.46
CA LEU A 46 -19.28 2.70 10.32
C LEU A 46 -18.00 2.71 9.49
N ILE A 47 -17.35 1.55 9.30
CA ILE A 47 -16.28 1.40 8.30
C ILE A 47 -16.84 0.76 7.04
N LEU A 48 -16.73 1.46 5.92
CA LEU A 48 -17.18 0.99 4.61
C LEU A 48 -15.98 0.44 3.79
N LYS A 49 -15.90 -0.89 3.64
CA LYS A 49 -14.83 -1.61 2.92
C LYS A 49 -15.40 -2.29 1.65
N PHE A 50 -15.35 -1.64 0.50
CA PHE A 50 -15.81 -2.24 -0.76
C PHE A 50 -14.65 -2.49 -1.72
N ALA A 51 -14.78 -3.52 -2.56
CA ALA A 51 -13.87 -3.71 -3.68
C ALA A 51 -14.04 -2.56 -4.71
N GLU A 52 -13.01 -2.29 -5.49
CA GLU A 52 -13.06 -1.29 -6.57
C GLU A 52 -14.28 -1.50 -7.47
N GLY A 53 -14.93 -0.39 -7.83
CA GLY A 53 -16.07 -0.41 -8.75
C GLY A 53 -17.41 -0.80 -8.12
N LEU A 54 -17.56 -0.75 -6.79
CA LEU A 54 -18.89 -0.91 -6.19
C LEU A 54 -19.75 0.35 -6.38
N TYR A 55 -20.57 0.34 -7.42
CA TYR A 55 -21.52 1.43 -7.71
C TYR A 55 -22.74 1.37 -6.79
N CYS A 56 -22.79 2.24 -5.77
CA CYS A 56 -23.99 2.46 -4.96
C CYS A 56 -24.95 3.46 -5.63
N ASN A 57 -25.94 2.96 -6.37
CA ASN A 57 -27.05 3.78 -6.88
C ASN A 57 -27.69 4.54 -5.72
N GLY A 58 -27.47 5.85 -5.68
CA GLY A 58 -28.28 6.79 -4.91
C GLY A 58 -29.75 6.40 -4.99
N THR A 59 -30.45 6.36 -3.85
CA THR A 59 -31.91 6.39 -3.88
C THR A 59 -32.37 7.82 -3.72
N LYS A 60 -33.64 8.10 -4.07
CA LYS A 60 -34.25 9.41 -3.78
C LYS A 60 -34.17 9.80 -2.30
N ASN A 61 -34.07 8.82 -1.41
CA ASN A 61 -34.14 9.04 0.04
C ASN A 61 -32.77 8.94 0.73
N GLY A 62 -31.75 8.36 0.07
CA GLY A 62 -30.46 8.06 0.70
C GLY A 62 -30.56 7.15 1.93
N VAL A 63 -29.44 6.97 2.63
CA VAL A 63 -29.41 6.48 4.02
C VAL A 63 -29.57 7.69 4.94
N ASN A 64 -30.60 7.71 5.79
CA ASN A 64 -30.76 8.75 6.80
C ASN A 64 -29.79 8.54 7.97
N LEU A 65 -28.92 9.51 8.19
CA LEU A 65 -27.92 9.53 9.25
C LEU A 65 -28.48 10.28 10.47
N PRO A 66 -28.57 9.64 11.65
CA PRO A 66 -28.93 10.33 12.88
C PRO A 66 -27.76 11.16 13.42
N SER A 67 -28.04 11.95 14.46
CA SER A 67 -27.00 12.68 15.18
C SER A 67 -25.91 11.73 15.70
N HIS A 68 -24.68 12.24 15.83
CA HIS A 68 -23.54 11.48 16.34
C HIS A 68 -23.16 10.27 15.48
N THR A 69 -23.32 10.35 14.16
CA THR A 69 -22.91 9.29 13.24
C THR A 69 -21.53 9.59 12.67
N THR A 70 -20.58 8.65 12.80
CA THR A 70 -19.26 8.70 12.15
C THR A 70 -19.17 7.63 11.06
N ILE A 71 -18.93 8.03 9.81
CA ILE A 71 -18.71 7.14 8.67
C ILE A 71 -17.27 7.28 8.23
N VAL A 72 -16.51 6.18 8.31
CA VAL A 72 -15.15 6.08 7.79
C VAL A 72 -15.17 5.28 6.49
N THR A 73 -14.67 5.88 5.43
CA THR A 73 -14.64 5.28 4.10
C THR A 73 -13.22 4.90 3.66
N THR A 74 -13.08 3.80 2.94
CA THR A 74 -11.80 3.36 2.38
C THR A 74 -11.52 3.97 1.00
N PRO A 75 -10.25 4.16 0.56
CA PRO A 75 -9.87 4.89 -0.65
C PRO A 75 -10.36 4.31 -1.97
N ARG A 76 -10.83 3.06 -1.94
CA ARG A 76 -11.24 2.30 -3.13
C ARG A 76 -12.74 2.25 -3.32
N VAL A 77 -13.51 2.92 -2.46
CA VAL A 77 -14.96 2.98 -2.57
C VAL A 77 -15.34 4.16 -3.47
N THR A 78 -16.05 3.87 -4.55
CA THR A 78 -16.68 4.91 -5.38
C THR A 78 -18.19 4.84 -5.21
N PHE A 79 -18.77 5.81 -4.52
CA PHE A 79 -20.22 5.97 -4.50
C PHE A 79 -20.67 6.77 -5.72
N THR A 80 -21.16 6.07 -6.74
CA THR A 80 -21.75 6.70 -7.93
C THR A 80 -23.26 6.59 -7.90
N ILE A 81 -23.95 7.72 -8.01
CA ILE A 81 -25.38 7.72 -8.29
C ILE A 81 -25.55 7.33 -9.77
N LYS A 82 -26.28 6.26 -10.10
CA LYS A 82 -26.47 5.81 -11.49
C LYS A 82 -27.51 6.60 -12.26
N ASP A 83 -27.37 6.55 -13.59
CA ASP A 83 -28.27 7.11 -14.59
C ASP A 83 -29.71 6.67 -14.26
N ASN A 84 -30.61 7.64 -14.18
CA ASN A 84 -32.04 7.49 -13.86
C ASN A 84 -32.42 7.29 -12.39
N ALA A 85 -31.54 7.56 -11.42
CA ALA A 85 -31.91 7.57 -9.99
C ALA A 85 -32.97 8.66 -9.63
N GLY A 86 -33.27 9.54 -10.58
CA GLY A 86 -34.21 10.65 -10.43
C GLY A 86 -33.54 11.89 -9.85
N ALA A 87 -34.17 13.05 -10.10
CA ALA A 87 -33.81 14.29 -9.43
C ALA A 87 -33.78 14.06 -7.91
N GLN A 88 -32.77 14.62 -7.23
CA GLN A 88 -32.59 14.55 -5.77
C GLN A 88 -32.07 13.20 -5.22
N ALA A 89 -31.61 12.27 -6.08
CA ALA A 89 -30.93 11.09 -5.57
C ALA A 89 -29.70 11.46 -4.72
N CYS A 90 -29.52 10.70 -3.64
CA CYS A 90 -28.45 10.87 -2.68
C CYS A 90 -28.01 9.54 -2.07
N ILE A 91 -26.76 9.51 -1.59
CA ILE A 91 -26.21 8.34 -0.88
C ILE A 91 -26.51 8.49 0.61
N PHE A 92 -26.23 9.67 1.17
CA PHE A 92 -26.48 9.99 2.57
C PHE A 92 -27.41 11.19 2.70
N THR A 93 -28.35 11.09 3.64
CA THR A 93 -29.26 12.18 4.03
C THR A 93 -29.23 12.38 5.53
N ALA A 94 -29.57 13.58 5.98
CA ALA A 94 -29.85 13.85 7.39
C ALA A 94 -30.76 15.07 7.51
N SER A 95 -31.67 15.07 8.49
CA SER A 95 -32.53 16.22 8.82
C SER A 95 -32.53 16.46 10.31
N ASP A 96 -32.40 17.72 10.71
CA ASP A 96 -32.50 18.16 12.12
C ASP A 96 -31.57 17.36 13.04
N ALA A 97 -30.35 17.11 12.55
CA ALA A 97 -29.33 16.28 13.19
C ALA A 97 -28.08 17.09 13.58
N SER A 98 -27.18 16.51 14.36
CA SER A 98 -25.92 17.15 14.72
C SER A 98 -24.77 16.16 14.91
N ASN A 99 -23.52 16.64 14.87
CA ASN A 99 -22.33 15.81 15.11
C ASN A 99 -22.22 14.61 14.16
N ILE A 100 -22.52 14.81 12.88
CA ILE A 100 -22.30 13.80 11.84
C ILE A 100 -20.90 14.01 11.26
N GLU A 101 -20.10 12.95 11.19
CA GLU A 101 -18.79 12.94 10.56
C GLU A 101 -18.78 11.94 9.41
N ILE A 102 -18.42 12.37 8.20
CA ILE A 102 -18.14 11.49 7.07
C ILE A 102 -16.69 11.74 6.68
N ILE A 103 -15.81 10.79 6.97
CA ILE A 103 -14.37 10.92 6.79
C ILE A 103 -13.80 9.78 5.94
N GLY A 104 -12.73 10.05 5.21
CA GLY A 104 -11.92 9.02 4.54
C GLY A 104 -11.90 9.10 3.02
N GLY A 105 -11.45 8.00 2.42
CA GLY A 105 -10.96 8.01 1.04
C GLY A 105 -12.01 7.77 -0.04
N ALA A 106 -13.29 7.59 0.29
CA ALA A 106 -14.28 7.30 -0.74
C ALA A 106 -14.44 8.45 -1.72
N ARG A 107 -14.59 8.07 -2.99
CA ARG A 107 -14.98 8.93 -4.09
C ARG A 107 -16.50 9.03 -4.14
N PHE A 108 -17.03 10.23 -3.94
CA PHE A 108 -18.43 10.54 -4.16
C PHE A 108 -18.59 11.16 -5.55
N ASP A 109 -19.20 10.39 -6.44
CA ASP A 109 -19.51 10.78 -7.81
C ASP A 109 -21.01 11.04 -7.94
N GLY A 110 -21.39 12.30 -7.77
CA GLY A 110 -22.74 12.79 -7.94
C GLY A 110 -23.02 13.19 -9.38
N ASN A 111 -22.77 12.35 -10.40
CA ASN A 111 -23.05 12.75 -11.78
C ASN A 111 -23.37 11.61 -12.75
N ALA A 112 -24.64 11.22 -12.82
CA ALA A 112 -25.13 10.23 -13.77
C ALA A 112 -25.91 10.79 -14.96
N LEU A 113 -26.44 12.02 -14.86
CA LEU A 113 -27.33 12.55 -15.89
C LEU A 113 -26.82 13.91 -16.37
N GLY A 114 -25.97 13.89 -17.41
CA GLY A 114 -25.64 15.10 -18.16
C GLY A 114 -24.38 15.07 -19.02
N GLN A 115 -23.46 14.12 -18.83
CA GLN A 115 -22.20 14.17 -19.58
C GLN A 115 -22.33 13.72 -21.05
N GLY A 116 -23.34 12.91 -21.38
CA GLY A 116 -23.52 12.36 -22.74
C GLY A 116 -24.50 13.10 -23.65
N SER A 117 -25.37 13.97 -23.14
CA SER A 117 -26.53 14.48 -23.91
C SER A 117 -26.39 15.88 -24.50
N GLY A 118 -25.28 16.59 -24.24
CA GLY A 118 -25.04 17.93 -24.81
C GLY A 118 -25.95 19.04 -24.29
N THR A 119 -26.90 18.72 -23.39
CA THR A 119 -27.81 19.70 -22.78
C THR A 119 -27.35 20.02 -21.36
N PRO A 120 -27.14 21.29 -21.00
CA PRO A 120 -26.81 21.68 -19.62
C PRO A 120 -27.88 21.15 -18.65
N PRO A 121 -27.50 20.48 -17.55
CA PRO A 121 -28.47 20.02 -16.57
C PRO A 121 -29.21 21.23 -15.97
N THR A 122 -30.54 21.15 -15.87
CA THR A 122 -31.30 22.16 -15.11
C THR A 122 -30.99 22.01 -13.62
N ALA A 123 -31.17 23.08 -12.83
CA ALA A 123 -30.89 23.06 -11.39
C ALA A 123 -31.63 21.94 -10.62
N GLU A 124 -32.70 21.39 -11.20
CA GLU A 124 -33.50 20.30 -10.64
C GLU A 124 -32.94 18.89 -10.95
N MET A 125 -32.04 18.74 -11.94
CA MET A 125 -31.46 17.44 -12.33
C MET A 125 -30.22 17.03 -11.53
N ILE A 126 -29.83 17.83 -10.54
CA ILE A 126 -28.58 17.63 -9.80
C ILE A 126 -28.78 16.55 -8.73
N CYS A 127 -28.11 15.41 -8.92
CA CYS A 127 -27.95 14.39 -7.91
C CYS A 127 -26.91 14.88 -6.90
N ASN A 128 -27.20 14.79 -5.59
CA ASN A 128 -26.28 15.23 -4.56
C ASN A 128 -25.78 13.98 -3.85
N GLY A 129 -24.48 13.70 -3.87
CA GLY A 129 -23.94 12.56 -3.13
C GLY A 129 -24.40 12.57 -1.66
N ILE A 130 -24.47 13.75 -1.05
CA ILE A 130 -24.93 13.99 0.31
C ILE A 130 -25.98 15.10 0.33
N HIS A 131 -27.08 14.94 1.07
CA HIS A 131 -28.10 15.98 1.27
C HIS A 131 -28.50 16.13 2.74
N PHE A 132 -28.07 17.23 3.36
CA PHE A 132 -28.36 17.56 4.76
C PHE A 132 -29.32 18.74 4.89
N THR A 133 -30.26 18.66 5.84
CA THR A 133 -31.21 19.72 6.19
C THR A 133 -31.14 20.07 7.66
N ASN A 134 -30.93 21.34 8.03
CA ASN A 134 -30.80 21.78 9.43
C ASN A 134 -29.77 20.98 10.26
N VAL A 135 -28.64 20.58 9.65
CA VAL A 135 -27.62 19.74 10.31
C VAL A 135 -26.53 20.61 10.94
N LYS A 136 -26.20 20.37 12.22
CA LYS A 136 -25.28 21.21 13.01
C LYS A 136 -23.99 20.49 13.42
N ALA A 137 -22.93 21.25 13.71
CA ALA A 137 -21.68 20.76 14.27
C ALA A 137 -21.16 19.47 13.60
N SER A 138 -21.20 19.40 12.28
CA SER A 138 -20.91 18.18 11.51
C SER A 138 -19.71 18.41 10.58
N LYS A 139 -19.03 17.33 10.17
CA LYS A 139 -17.86 17.37 9.29
C LYS A 139 -18.03 16.41 8.11
N ILE A 140 -17.66 16.86 6.92
CA ILE A 140 -17.55 16.03 5.72
C ILE A 140 -16.16 16.25 5.16
N ASP A 141 -15.36 15.18 5.15
CA ASP A 141 -14.00 15.14 4.63
C ASP A 141 -13.85 13.92 3.71
N ALA A 142 -14.07 14.14 2.42
CA ALA A 142 -14.14 13.07 1.41
C ALA A 142 -13.68 13.54 0.03
N TYR A 143 -13.40 12.58 -0.86
CA TYR A 143 -13.07 12.88 -2.26
C TYR A 143 -14.34 13.10 -3.07
N PHE A 144 -14.44 14.27 -3.69
CA PHE A 144 -15.58 14.66 -4.50
C PHE A 144 -15.15 14.82 -5.95
N GLU A 145 -15.67 13.97 -6.81
CA GLU A 145 -15.38 14.03 -8.23
C GLU A 145 -16.64 14.53 -8.95
N ASN A 146 -16.75 15.84 -9.12
CA ASN A 146 -17.72 16.41 -10.05
C ASN A 146 -17.19 17.76 -10.55
N TRP A 147 -17.15 17.91 -11.87
CA TRP A 147 -16.74 19.12 -12.57
C TRP A 147 -17.63 20.35 -12.27
N SER A 148 -18.81 20.15 -11.66
CA SER A 148 -19.79 21.20 -11.36
C SER A 148 -19.91 21.58 -9.87
N GLY A 149 -19.14 20.96 -8.97
CA GLY A 149 -18.97 21.40 -7.58
C GLY A 149 -20.17 21.25 -6.63
N ARG A 150 -21.13 20.34 -6.89
CA ARG A 150 -22.38 20.21 -6.09
C ARG A 150 -22.66 18.80 -5.55
N ASN A 151 -21.64 18.15 -5.00
CA ASN A 151 -21.80 16.80 -4.43
C ASN A 151 -22.42 16.80 -3.01
N VAL A 152 -22.43 17.95 -2.32
CA VAL A 152 -23.09 18.14 -1.03
C VAL A 152 -24.15 19.22 -1.17
N LYS A 153 -25.39 18.90 -0.80
CA LYS A 153 -26.49 19.86 -0.69
C LYS A 153 -26.81 20.11 0.77
N LEU A 154 -26.70 21.37 1.18
CA LEU A 154 -27.14 21.83 2.49
C LEU A 154 -28.41 22.67 2.32
N SER A 155 -29.46 22.36 3.09
CA SER A 155 -30.71 23.14 3.12
C SER A 155 -31.09 23.54 4.53
N GLY A 156 -31.75 24.69 4.67
CA GLY A 156 -32.08 25.23 5.99
C GLY A 156 -30.84 25.70 6.75
N ASP A 157 -30.88 25.62 8.07
CA ASP A 157 -29.84 26.15 8.93
C ASP A 157 -28.76 25.09 9.21
N CYS A 158 -27.82 24.93 8.30
CA CYS A 158 -26.72 23.96 8.44
C CYS A 158 -25.42 24.60 8.95
N THR A 159 -24.68 23.86 9.78
CA THR A 159 -23.31 24.17 10.22
C THR A 159 -22.47 22.92 10.03
N VAL A 160 -21.96 22.75 8.80
CA VAL A 160 -21.20 21.57 8.37
C VAL A 160 -19.86 22.06 7.82
N ASP A 161 -18.76 21.59 8.41
CA ASP A 161 -17.42 21.79 7.86
C ASP A 161 -17.22 20.84 6.69
N ILE A 162 -16.93 21.38 5.50
CA ILE A 162 -16.74 20.58 4.29
C ILE A 162 -15.31 20.78 3.82
N THR A 163 -14.49 19.74 4.02
CA THR A 163 -13.17 19.63 3.41
C THR A 163 -13.32 18.85 2.10
N GLN A 164 -13.33 19.58 0.99
CA GLN A 164 -13.34 18.96 -0.34
C GLN A 164 -11.92 18.55 -0.71
N ARG A 165 -11.64 17.24 -0.71
CA ARG A 165 -10.40 16.72 -1.29
C ARG A 165 -10.53 16.71 -2.81
N GLN A 166 -9.76 17.55 -3.49
CA GLN A 166 -9.72 17.56 -4.95
C GLN A 166 -9.08 16.26 -5.43
N TRP A 167 -9.87 15.45 -6.12
CA TRP A 167 -9.34 14.29 -6.82
C TRP A 167 -8.60 14.78 -8.08
N ILE A 168 -7.27 14.73 -8.04
CA ILE A 168 -6.41 15.08 -9.18
C ILE A 168 -6.50 13.87 -10.13
N GLY A 169 -7.09 14.06 -11.31
CA GLY A 169 -7.62 13.00 -12.16
C GLY A 169 -6.67 11.83 -12.49
N THR A 170 -7.33 10.74 -12.86
CA THR A 170 -6.96 9.41 -13.42
C THR A 170 -5.68 9.21 -14.25
N ASN A 171 -4.80 10.18 -14.43
CA ASN A 171 -3.47 9.93 -15.00
C ASN A 171 -2.38 9.80 -13.94
N TYR A 172 -2.68 10.20 -12.71
CA TYR A 172 -1.98 9.73 -11.55
C TYR A 172 -2.99 8.91 -10.80
N ASP A 173 -3.00 7.60 -11.07
CA ASP A 173 -3.23 6.69 -9.98
C ASP A 173 -2.51 7.31 -8.78
N LEU A 174 -3.24 7.56 -7.68
CA LEU A 174 -2.66 7.25 -6.39
C LEU A 174 -2.38 5.75 -6.47
N ASN A 175 -1.32 5.42 -7.22
CA ASN A 175 -0.51 4.28 -7.02
C ASN A 175 0.07 4.59 -5.63
N LEU A 176 -0.76 4.38 -4.60
CA LEU A 176 -0.58 3.24 -3.73
C LEU A 176 -0.04 2.09 -4.58
N TYR A 177 1.22 2.22 -4.98
CA TYR A 177 2.14 1.13 -5.14
C TYR A 177 2.21 0.56 -3.73
N LEU A 178 1.13 -0.10 -3.29
CA LEU A 178 1.26 -1.42 -2.69
C LEU A 178 2.06 -2.13 -3.76
N ASN A 179 3.38 -2.08 -3.61
CA ASN A 179 4.28 -2.77 -4.48
C ASN A 179 4.36 -4.15 -3.83
N PRO A 180 3.56 -5.15 -4.26
CA PRO A 180 3.66 -6.49 -3.70
C PRO A 180 4.94 -7.19 -4.14
N TYR A 181 5.89 -6.48 -4.75
CA TYR A 181 6.98 -7.07 -5.50
C TYR A 181 8.28 -7.03 -4.69
N ASN A 182 8.77 -8.25 -4.47
CA ASN A 182 9.99 -8.64 -3.78
C ASN A 182 10.17 -8.01 -2.41
N PRO A 183 9.77 -8.66 -1.31
CA PRO A 183 10.52 -8.47 -0.10
C PRO A 183 11.97 -8.88 -0.24
N PRO A 184 12.86 -8.33 0.62
CA PRO A 184 14.20 -8.86 0.74
C PRO A 184 14.15 -10.39 0.75
N LYS A 185 15.22 -11.02 0.27
CA LYS A 185 15.44 -12.48 0.30
C LYS A 185 15.19 -13.14 1.68
N PHE A 186 14.92 -12.33 2.72
CA PHE A 186 15.14 -12.58 4.12
C PHE A 186 13.90 -12.38 5.03
N ILE A 187 12.66 -12.25 4.52
CA ILE A 187 11.53 -12.37 5.48
C ILE A 187 11.54 -13.80 6.02
N THR A 188 11.92 -14.00 7.25
CA THR A 188 11.97 -15.33 7.88
C THR A 188 11.11 -15.35 9.13
N THR A 189 9.89 -14.81 9.04
CA THR A 189 8.83 -15.20 9.97
C THR A 189 8.70 -16.72 9.92
N PRO A 190 8.45 -17.41 11.06
CA PRO A 190 8.23 -18.85 11.09
C PRO A 190 7.35 -19.31 9.92
N ALA A 191 7.92 -20.17 9.09
CA ALA A 191 7.31 -20.62 7.85
C ALA A 191 6.98 -22.11 7.96
N ILE A 192 5.72 -22.45 7.73
CA ILE A 192 5.25 -23.83 7.64
C ILE A 192 5.42 -24.28 6.20
N LEU A 193 6.40 -25.15 5.94
CA LEU A 193 6.60 -25.74 4.62
C LEU A 193 5.38 -26.60 4.23
N LEU A 194 4.72 -26.24 3.13
CA LEU A 194 3.60 -26.98 2.55
C LEU A 194 4.06 -27.99 1.49
N SER A 195 5.03 -27.59 0.66
CA SER A 195 5.57 -28.45 -0.40
C SER A 195 6.96 -27.99 -0.80
N GLU A 196 7.91 -28.93 -0.88
CA GLU A 196 9.23 -28.69 -1.48
C GLU A 196 9.19 -28.63 -3.01
N CYS A 197 8.05 -28.89 -3.65
CA CYS A 197 7.94 -28.95 -5.12
C CYS A 197 8.96 -29.91 -5.79
N ASN A 198 9.40 -30.95 -5.07
CA ASN A 198 10.38 -31.92 -5.55
C ASN A 198 9.74 -33.18 -6.19
N ALA A 199 8.41 -33.31 -6.10
CA ALA A 199 7.63 -34.43 -6.60
C ALA A 199 6.20 -34.00 -6.99
N LEU A 200 5.54 -34.79 -7.84
CA LEU A 200 4.16 -34.55 -8.28
C LEU A 200 3.09 -34.94 -7.22
N SER A 201 3.49 -35.49 -6.08
CA SER A 201 2.55 -35.88 -5.02
C SER A 201 1.80 -34.66 -4.48
N GLY A 202 0.46 -34.71 -4.46
CA GLY A 202 -0.39 -33.58 -4.05
C GLY A 202 -0.62 -32.52 -5.14
N TRP A 203 -0.03 -32.70 -6.33
CA TRP A 203 -0.10 -31.74 -7.43
C TRP A 203 -0.84 -32.29 -8.64
N LYS A 204 -1.61 -31.43 -9.32
CA LYS A 204 -2.29 -31.76 -10.57
C LYS A 204 -2.26 -30.61 -11.57
N ALA A 205 -1.85 -30.88 -12.81
CA ALA A 205 -1.95 -29.90 -13.89
C ALA A 205 -3.38 -29.72 -14.39
N THR A 206 -3.72 -28.49 -14.77
CA THR A 206 -4.87 -28.13 -15.60
C THR A 206 -4.36 -27.31 -16.79
N ASN A 207 -4.80 -27.64 -18.01
CA ASN A 207 -4.47 -26.95 -19.28
C ASN A 207 -2.97 -26.82 -19.57
N GLY A 208 -2.19 -27.76 -19.08
CA GLY A 208 -0.76 -27.82 -19.27
C GLY A 208 -0.19 -29.15 -18.80
N THR A 209 1.13 -29.23 -18.79
CA THR A 209 1.88 -30.37 -18.25
C THR A 209 2.69 -29.91 -17.06
N LEU A 210 2.76 -30.75 -16.02
CA LEU A 210 3.55 -30.51 -14.82
C LEU A 210 4.57 -31.63 -14.69
N THR A 211 5.84 -31.27 -14.60
CA THR A 211 6.97 -32.20 -14.50
C THR A 211 7.90 -31.78 -13.38
N VAL A 212 8.68 -32.74 -12.86
CA VAL A 212 9.81 -32.44 -11.97
C VAL A 212 11.01 -32.08 -12.84
N ASP A 213 11.71 -31.00 -12.49
CA ASP A 213 12.88 -30.47 -13.19
C ASP A 213 14.08 -30.42 -12.23
N THR A 214 15.22 -30.94 -12.66
CA THR A 214 16.47 -31.00 -11.87
C THR A 214 17.53 -30.01 -12.35
N GLU A 215 17.26 -29.26 -13.42
CA GLU A 215 18.18 -28.27 -14.00
C GLU A 215 17.87 -26.87 -13.45
N HIS A 216 16.59 -26.50 -13.38
CA HIS A 216 16.14 -25.22 -12.84
C HIS A 216 15.61 -25.42 -11.43
N VAL A 217 16.51 -25.32 -10.44
CA VAL A 217 16.21 -25.59 -9.02
C VAL A 217 16.60 -24.37 -8.19
N TRP A 218 15.75 -23.96 -7.25
CA TRP A 218 16.10 -22.91 -6.28
C TRP A 218 16.65 -23.54 -5.00
N SER A 219 15.99 -24.57 -4.49
CA SER A 219 16.40 -25.30 -3.28
C SER A 219 16.25 -26.80 -3.42
N GLY A 220 17.00 -27.56 -2.63
CA GLY A 220 16.92 -29.02 -2.65
C GLY A 220 17.49 -29.62 -3.94
N THR A 221 16.78 -30.59 -4.52
CA THR A 221 17.27 -31.39 -5.66
C THR A 221 16.45 -31.23 -6.94
N SER A 222 15.26 -30.63 -6.86
CA SER A 222 14.36 -30.44 -7.99
C SER A 222 13.29 -29.38 -7.70
N ALA A 223 12.70 -28.84 -8.76
CA ALA A 223 11.54 -27.95 -8.71
C ALA A 223 10.41 -28.48 -9.61
N LEU A 224 9.22 -27.87 -9.51
CA LEU A 224 8.11 -28.17 -10.41
C LEU A 224 8.12 -27.23 -11.62
N LYS A 225 8.07 -27.81 -12.82
CA LYS A 225 7.95 -27.11 -14.09
C LYS A 225 6.55 -27.27 -14.65
N LEU A 226 5.85 -26.14 -14.81
CA LEU A 226 4.56 -26.06 -15.47
C LEU A 226 4.76 -25.54 -16.90
N VAL A 227 4.27 -26.29 -17.89
CA VAL A 227 4.27 -25.91 -19.29
C VAL A 227 2.84 -25.80 -19.80
N GLN A 228 2.46 -24.62 -20.27
CA GLN A 228 1.19 -24.36 -20.96
C GLN A 228 1.24 -24.98 -22.36
N THR A 229 0.31 -25.91 -22.64
CA THR A 229 0.24 -26.63 -23.91
C THR A 229 -0.94 -26.13 -24.74
N GLY A 230 -0.65 -25.51 -25.90
CA GLY A 230 -1.65 -25.21 -26.93
C GLY A 230 -2.39 -23.88 -26.76
N ALA A 231 -3.00 -23.42 -27.86
CA ALA A 231 -3.64 -22.11 -27.98
C ALA A 231 -5.12 -22.07 -27.54
N ALA A 232 -5.72 -23.21 -27.18
CA ALA A 232 -7.16 -23.29 -26.90
C ALA A 232 -7.55 -22.67 -25.54
N GLU A 233 -6.64 -22.72 -24.56
CA GLU A 233 -6.83 -22.09 -23.26
C GLU A 233 -5.65 -21.16 -22.96
N ASN A 234 -5.95 -19.88 -22.71
CA ASN A 234 -4.96 -18.83 -22.46
C ASN A 234 -4.26 -18.96 -21.09
N TYR A 235 -4.31 -20.13 -20.43
CA TYR A 235 -3.68 -20.38 -19.14
C TYR A 235 -3.37 -21.86 -18.90
N ALA A 236 -2.38 -22.12 -18.05
CA ALA A 236 -2.12 -23.39 -17.38
C ALA A 236 -1.97 -23.19 -15.88
N ARG A 237 -2.30 -24.19 -15.07
CA ARG A 237 -2.10 -24.14 -13.62
C ARG A 237 -1.71 -25.49 -13.04
N ALA A 238 -0.97 -25.44 -11.95
CA ALA A 238 -0.72 -26.54 -11.04
C ALA A 238 -1.60 -26.34 -9.79
N ASP A 239 -2.47 -27.31 -9.53
CA ASP A 239 -3.34 -27.34 -8.37
C ASP A 239 -2.67 -28.19 -7.27
N PHE A 240 -2.40 -27.57 -6.13
CA PHE A 240 -1.92 -28.21 -4.91
C PHE A 240 -3.09 -28.48 -3.97
N THR A 241 -3.23 -29.73 -3.53
CA THR A 241 -4.18 -30.13 -2.50
C THR A 241 -3.42 -30.52 -1.23
N PRO A 242 -3.46 -29.69 -0.17
CA PRO A 242 -2.83 -30.03 1.11
C PRO A 242 -3.52 -31.26 1.73
N GLY A 243 -2.77 -32.01 2.56
CA GLY A 243 -3.30 -33.20 3.25
C GLY A 243 -4.42 -32.91 4.26
N SER A 244 -4.50 -31.67 4.73
CA SER A 244 -5.57 -31.13 5.57
C SER A 244 -5.89 -29.68 5.16
N PRO A 245 -7.10 -29.16 5.44
CA PRO A 245 -7.39 -27.75 5.24
C PRO A 245 -6.37 -26.84 5.95
N LEU A 246 -6.02 -25.75 5.31
CA LEU A 246 -5.07 -24.75 5.79
C LEU A 246 -5.82 -23.58 6.42
N ASP A 247 -5.28 -23.09 7.53
CA ASP A 247 -5.73 -21.86 8.16
C ASP A 247 -4.79 -20.69 7.76
N LEU A 248 -5.33 -19.77 6.99
CA LEU A 248 -4.70 -18.53 6.50
C LEU A 248 -5.22 -17.29 7.24
N SER A 249 -5.91 -17.44 8.36
CA SER A 249 -6.51 -16.31 9.10
C SER A 249 -5.49 -15.28 9.58
N ASN A 250 -4.25 -15.69 9.85
CA ASN A 250 -3.15 -14.79 10.21
C ASN A 250 -1.86 -15.21 9.48
N ARG A 251 -1.99 -15.67 8.23
CA ARG A 251 -0.86 -16.15 7.43
C ARG A 251 -0.99 -15.69 5.98
N PHE A 252 0.15 -15.51 5.33
CA PHE A 252 0.22 -15.29 3.90
C PHE A 252 0.96 -16.45 3.22
N LEU A 253 0.69 -16.63 1.93
CA LEU A 253 1.37 -17.64 1.12
C LEU A 253 2.70 -17.08 0.62
N ARG A 254 3.78 -17.85 0.76
CA ARG A 254 5.05 -17.60 0.09
C ARG A 254 5.40 -18.74 -0.86
N PHE A 255 5.95 -18.41 -2.01
CA PHE A 255 6.57 -19.38 -2.91
C PHE A 255 7.63 -18.73 -3.79
N ARG A 256 8.48 -19.54 -4.41
CA ARG A 256 9.49 -19.09 -5.38
C ARG A 256 9.02 -19.41 -6.79
N ILE A 257 9.30 -18.52 -7.74
CA ILE A 257 9.04 -18.74 -9.15
C ILE A 257 10.23 -18.37 -10.01
N TYR A 258 10.33 -19.02 -11.17
CA TYR A 258 11.26 -18.66 -12.22
C TYR A 258 10.52 -18.64 -13.56
N VAL A 259 10.74 -17.59 -14.35
CA VAL A 259 10.21 -17.44 -15.70
C VAL A 259 11.35 -16.99 -16.60
N ASP A 260 11.59 -17.74 -17.68
CA ASP A 260 12.63 -17.45 -18.66
C ASP A 260 12.23 -16.24 -19.54
N ASP A 261 13.13 -15.27 -19.66
CA ASP A 261 12.97 -14.01 -20.39
C ASP A 261 12.75 -14.20 -21.89
N SER A 262 13.35 -15.24 -22.48
CA SER A 262 13.20 -15.58 -23.89
C SER A 262 11.75 -15.89 -24.29
N GLN A 263 10.88 -16.13 -23.31
CA GLN A 263 9.46 -16.35 -23.52
C GLN A 263 8.63 -15.08 -23.64
N PHE A 264 9.22 -13.91 -23.34
CA PHE A 264 8.49 -12.64 -23.25
C PHE A 264 8.54 -11.87 -24.58
N ASP A 265 7.37 -11.57 -25.13
CA ASP A 265 7.20 -10.79 -26.38
C ASP A 265 6.58 -9.40 -26.15
N GLY A 266 6.60 -8.93 -24.89
CA GLY A 266 5.99 -7.66 -24.49
C GLY A 266 4.49 -7.73 -24.20
N ASN A 267 3.79 -8.83 -24.54
CA ASN A 267 2.33 -8.87 -24.48
C ASN A 267 1.76 -10.02 -23.63
N GLY A 268 1.02 -9.65 -22.58
CA GLY A 268 -0.08 -10.48 -22.05
C GLY A 268 0.30 -11.69 -21.20
N PHE A 269 1.49 -11.73 -20.63
CA PHE A 269 1.90 -12.78 -19.70
C PHE A 269 1.53 -12.43 -18.25
N ARG A 270 0.86 -13.36 -17.56
CA ARG A 270 0.37 -13.19 -16.18
C ARG A 270 0.65 -14.42 -15.33
N ILE A 271 0.95 -14.18 -14.07
CA ILE A 271 0.93 -15.23 -13.03
C ILE A 271 -0.40 -15.12 -12.31
N ILE A 272 -0.99 -16.27 -12.00
CA ILE A 272 -2.28 -16.38 -11.35
C ILE A 272 -2.10 -17.29 -10.15
N VAL A 273 -2.53 -16.82 -8.97
CA VAL A 273 -2.66 -17.69 -7.80
C VAL A 273 -4.10 -17.69 -7.34
N ARG A 274 -4.64 -18.87 -7.02
CA ARG A 274 -6.00 -19.01 -6.50
C ARG A 274 -6.03 -19.77 -5.20
N PHE A 275 -6.90 -19.32 -4.30
CA PHE A 275 -7.23 -20.01 -3.06
C PHE A 275 -8.68 -20.47 -3.12
N HIS A 276 -8.91 -21.73 -2.78
CA HIS A 276 -10.23 -22.34 -2.73
C HIS A 276 -10.52 -22.82 -1.31
N SER A 277 -11.76 -22.66 -0.88
CA SER A 277 -12.28 -23.24 0.36
C SER A 277 -13.31 -24.31 0.03
N ALA A 278 -13.45 -25.33 0.88
CA ALA A 278 -14.55 -26.30 0.74
C ALA A 278 -15.93 -25.62 0.81
N ARG A 279 -16.01 -24.48 1.52
CA ARG A 279 -17.23 -23.71 1.76
C ARG A 279 -17.58 -22.77 0.61
N SER A 280 -16.64 -22.47 -0.29
CA SER A 280 -16.86 -21.51 -1.38
C SER A 280 -17.52 -22.13 -2.62
N GLY A 281 -17.69 -23.45 -2.66
CA GLY A 281 -18.14 -24.15 -3.87
C GLY A 281 -17.18 -23.90 -5.03
N ASP A 282 -17.68 -23.34 -6.13
CA ASP A 282 -16.86 -22.93 -7.29
C ASP A 282 -16.19 -21.56 -7.11
N GLY A 283 -16.44 -20.87 -6.00
CA GLY A 283 -15.84 -19.59 -5.64
C GLY A 283 -14.36 -19.72 -5.28
N PHE A 284 -13.59 -18.67 -5.56
CA PHE A 284 -12.17 -18.60 -5.21
C PHE A 284 -11.70 -17.16 -5.02
N LEU A 285 -10.62 -17.01 -4.25
CA LEU A 285 -9.80 -15.80 -4.26
C LEU A 285 -8.75 -15.91 -5.35
N GLN A 286 -8.43 -14.80 -5.99
CA GLN A 286 -7.41 -14.76 -7.02
C GLN A 286 -6.48 -13.57 -6.84
N TRP A 287 -5.19 -13.84 -6.96
CA TRP A 287 -4.17 -12.83 -7.19
C TRP A 287 -3.68 -12.94 -8.64
N THR A 288 -3.35 -11.81 -9.26
CA THR A 288 -2.83 -11.78 -10.63
C THR A 288 -1.77 -10.71 -10.77
N ALA A 289 -0.61 -11.11 -11.30
CA ALA A 289 0.51 -10.22 -11.61
C ALA A 289 0.84 -10.27 -13.10
N ARG A 290 1.27 -9.15 -13.67
CA ARG A 290 1.90 -9.15 -15.01
C ARG A 290 3.38 -9.48 -14.85
N VAL A 291 3.92 -10.30 -15.76
CA VAL A 291 5.32 -10.76 -15.65
C VAL A 291 6.35 -9.71 -16.05
N GLN A 292 5.95 -8.67 -16.79
CA GLN A 292 6.73 -7.43 -16.96
C GLN A 292 7.07 -6.73 -15.62
N ASN A 293 6.45 -7.19 -14.52
CA ASN A 293 6.76 -6.73 -13.17
C ASN A 293 7.77 -7.60 -12.41
N LEU A 294 8.38 -8.59 -13.08
CA LEU A 294 9.35 -9.50 -12.49
C LEU A 294 10.69 -9.38 -13.20
N THR A 295 11.79 -9.53 -12.46
CA THR A 295 13.08 -9.78 -13.09
C THR A 295 13.08 -11.16 -13.67
N MET A 296 13.10 -11.20 -15.00
CA MET A 296 13.08 -12.41 -15.78
C MET A 296 14.41 -13.16 -15.68
N SER A 297 14.38 -14.47 -15.96
CA SER A 297 15.56 -15.35 -15.92
C SER A 297 16.28 -15.38 -14.58
N GLN A 298 15.54 -15.14 -13.49
CA GLN A 298 16.00 -15.25 -12.11
C GLN A 298 14.87 -15.77 -11.21
N TRP A 299 15.24 -16.44 -10.12
CA TRP A 299 14.28 -16.88 -9.10
C TRP A 299 13.76 -15.69 -8.30
N GLN A 300 12.44 -15.56 -8.22
CA GLN A 300 11.74 -14.51 -7.49
C GLN A 300 10.94 -15.10 -6.33
N THR A 301 10.84 -14.38 -5.21
CA THR A 301 9.87 -14.73 -4.16
C THR A 301 8.58 -13.98 -4.37
N VAL A 302 7.47 -14.70 -4.30
CA VAL A 302 6.13 -14.15 -4.31
C VAL A 302 5.53 -14.35 -2.94
N ASN A 303 5.02 -13.28 -2.34
CA ASN A 303 4.23 -13.33 -1.12
C ASN A 303 2.83 -12.80 -1.41
N ILE A 304 1.81 -13.55 -1.00
CA ILE A 304 0.42 -13.22 -1.27
C ILE A 304 -0.35 -13.16 0.04
N GLY A 305 -0.59 -11.93 0.48
CA GLY A 305 -1.44 -11.59 1.63
C GLY A 305 -2.90 -11.38 1.24
N LYS A 306 -3.78 -11.33 2.26
CA LYS A 306 -5.24 -11.24 2.06
C LYS A 306 -5.68 -10.03 1.23
N VAL A 307 -5.08 -8.88 1.49
CA VAL A 307 -5.41 -7.57 0.90
C VAL A 307 -5.14 -7.48 -0.61
N GLN A 308 -4.33 -8.40 -1.14
CA GLN A 308 -3.95 -8.44 -2.55
C GLN A 308 -4.92 -9.29 -3.39
N LEU A 309 -5.89 -9.96 -2.73
CA LEU A 309 -6.76 -10.93 -3.36
C LEU A 309 -8.08 -10.34 -3.80
N SER A 310 -8.48 -10.66 -5.03
CA SER A 310 -9.81 -10.37 -5.58
C SER A 310 -10.72 -11.57 -5.42
N VAL A 311 -11.98 -11.33 -5.07
CA VAL A 311 -13.00 -12.38 -4.93
C VAL A 311 -13.62 -12.69 -6.29
N HIS A 312 -13.71 -13.97 -6.66
CA HIS A 312 -14.32 -14.41 -7.90
C HIS A 312 -15.44 -15.44 -7.68
N LYS A 313 -16.50 -15.31 -8.49
CA LYS A 313 -17.67 -16.20 -8.58
C LYS A 313 -18.51 -16.35 -7.31
N ILE A 314 -18.25 -15.55 -6.28
CA ILE A 314 -19.05 -15.45 -5.05
C ILE A 314 -19.13 -13.99 -4.57
N SER A 315 -20.14 -13.67 -3.78
CA SER A 315 -20.36 -12.35 -3.20
C SER A 315 -19.55 -12.19 -1.90
N GLY A 316 -18.27 -11.85 -2.02
CA GLY A 316 -17.38 -11.62 -0.89
C GLY A 316 -16.70 -12.91 -0.38
N TRP A 317 -15.87 -12.74 0.65
CA TRP A 317 -15.11 -13.82 1.29
C TRP A 317 -15.30 -13.73 2.82
N PRO A 318 -16.19 -14.54 3.41
CA PRO A 318 -16.38 -14.58 4.86
C PRO A 318 -15.09 -14.93 5.60
N GLU A 319 -14.88 -14.37 6.80
CA GLU A 319 -13.62 -14.56 7.53
C GLU A 319 -13.36 -16.01 7.92
N ASP A 320 -14.42 -16.78 8.19
CA ASP A 320 -14.30 -18.21 8.50
C ASP A 320 -13.82 -19.04 7.30
N TYR A 321 -13.89 -18.53 6.07
CA TYR A 321 -13.38 -19.24 4.89
C TYR A 321 -11.84 -19.30 4.87
N TRP A 322 -11.16 -18.38 5.57
CA TRP A 322 -9.69 -18.42 5.72
C TRP A 322 -9.21 -19.61 6.54
N THR A 323 -10.07 -20.18 7.38
CA THR A 323 -9.72 -21.35 8.23
C THR A 323 -9.80 -22.70 7.51
N ASP A 324 -10.24 -22.70 6.24
CA ASP A 324 -10.60 -23.92 5.51
C ASP A 324 -10.16 -23.86 4.04
N ILE A 325 -8.92 -23.40 3.80
CA ILE A 325 -8.33 -23.39 2.46
C ILE A 325 -7.89 -24.81 2.10
N ASN A 326 -8.52 -25.41 1.10
CA ASN A 326 -8.31 -26.82 0.75
C ASN A 326 -7.65 -27.04 -0.62
N LYS A 327 -7.37 -25.96 -1.36
CA LYS A 327 -6.62 -26.03 -2.62
C LYS A 327 -5.99 -24.68 -2.95
N ILE A 328 -4.75 -24.73 -3.40
CA ILE A 328 -3.99 -23.60 -3.92
C ILE A 328 -3.67 -23.89 -5.39
N SER A 329 -4.06 -23.00 -6.31
CA SER A 329 -3.67 -23.09 -7.72
C SER A 329 -2.59 -22.07 -8.01
N ILE A 330 -1.47 -22.49 -8.60
CA ILE A 330 -0.43 -21.59 -9.11
C ILE A 330 -0.37 -21.76 -10.62
N GLY A 331 -0.48 -20.69 -11.37
CA GLY A 331 -0.63 -20.77 -12.81
C GLY A 331 -0.03 -19.61 -13.57
N ILE A 332 0.03 -19.83 -14.87
CA ILE A 332 0.59 -18.96 -15.88
C ILE A 332 -0.46 -18.74 -16.95
N SER A 333 -0.58 -17.51 -17.43
CA SER A 333 -1.50 -17.15 -18.50
C SER A 333 -0.79 -16.32 -19.53
N ARG A 334 -0.90 -16.72 -20.80
CA ARG A 334 -0.39 -15.98 -21.95
C ARG A 334 -1.55 -15.70 -22.89
N LEU A 335 -1.75 -14.43 -23.23
CA LEU A 335 -2.87 -13.95 -24.06
C LEU A 335 -2.63 -14.09 -25.57
N VAL A 336 -1.45 -14.54 -25.99
CA VAL A 336 -1.03 -14.65 -27.39
C VAL A 336 -0.58 -16.08 -27.72
N THR A 337 -0.56 -16.42 -29.01
CA THR A 337 -0.17 -17.73 -29.51
C THR A 337 1.32 -18.00 -29.23
N GLY A 338 1.57 -18.96 -28.34
CA GLY A 338 2.90 -19.43 -27.96
C GLY A 338 2.78 -20.10 -26.60
N GLY A 339 3.43 -21.24 -26.40
CA GLY A 339 3.47 -21.86 -25.07
C GLY A 339 4.13 -20.93 -24.04
N ALA A 340 3.93 -21.24 -22.77
CA ALA A 340 4.56 -20.54 -21.67
C ALA A 340 5.00 -21.58 -20.63
N MET A 341 6.17 -21.39 -20.02
CA MET A 341 6.67 -22.24 -18.96
C MET A 341 7.12 -21.41 -17.76
N MET A 342 6.85 -21.95 -16.59
CA MET A 342 7.24 -21.40 -15.30
C MET A 342 7.67 -22.54 -14.41
N TRP A 343 8.69 -22.27 -13.62
CA TRP A 343 9.08 -23.14 -12.53
C TRP A 343 8.63 -22.52 -11.23
N PHE A 344 8.26 -23.35 -10.28
CA PHE A 344 8.01 -22.92 -8.92
C PHE A 344 8.58 -23.92 -7.94
N ASP A 345 9.06 -23.37 -6.83
CA ASP A 345 9.77 -24.07 -5.79
C ASP A 345 9.26 -23.60 -4.43
N ARG A 346 9.34 -24.48 -3.44
CA ARG A 346 9.11 -24.26 -2.00
C ARG A 346 7.90 -23.38 -1.66
N ILE A 347 6.79 -24.01 -1.31
CA ILE A 347 5.56 -23.31 -0.90
C ILE A 347 5.44 -23.31 0.61
N GLU A 348 5.18 -22.13 1.18
CA GLU A 348 5.22 -21.92 2.62
C GLU A 348 4.05 -21.09 3.15
N LEU A 349 3.56 -21.53 4.30
CA LEU A 349 2.77 -20.86 5.34
C LEU A 349 3.55 -19.84 6.16
N VAL A 350 3.52 -18.55 5.84
CA VAL A 350 4.24 -17.56 6.66
C VAL A 350 3.29 -16.86 7.61
N GLU A 351 3.62 -16.79 8.90
CA GLU A 351 2.82 -16.02 9.84
C GLU A 351 2.85 -14.53 9.48
N GLU A 352 1.69 -13.90 9.52
CA GLU A 352 1.57 -12.46 9.36
C GLU A 352 2.08 -11.80 10.64
N LEU A 353 3.08 -10.93 10.49
CA LEU A 353 3.58 -10.14 11.60
C LEU A 353 2.48 -9.18 12.04
N LYS A 354 1.87 -9.45 13.19
CA LYS A 354 0.92 -8.51 13.80
C LYS A 354 1.71 -7.35 14.38
N THR A 355 1.69 -6.23 13.68
CA THR A 355 2.12 -4.94 14.20
C THR A 355 0.89 -4.08 14.40
N ASN A 356 1.01 -3.07 15.26
CA ASN A 356 0.04 -1.98 15.35
C ASN A 356 0.25 -0.93 14.23
N GLY A 357 0.83 -1.34 13.09
CA GLY A 357 1.38 -0.46 12.07
C GLY A 357 2.74 0.11 12.48
N ILE A 358 3.60 0.37 11.50
CA ILE A 358 4.94 0.92 11.70
C ILE A 358 5.08 2.23 10.91
N VAL A 359 5.62 3.27 11.53
CA VAL A 359 6.09 4.49 10.86
C VAL A 359 7.62 4.58 10.92
N THR A 360 8.25 5.03 9.84
CA THR A 360 9.67 5.43 9.85
C THR A 360 9.76 6.91 9.51
N PHE A 361 10.37 7.71 10.38
CA PHE A 361 10.67 9.12 10.11
C PHE A 361 12.05 9.25 9.47
N ARG A 362 12.11 9.77 8.24
CA ARG A 362 13.36 9.96 7.51
C ARG A 362 13.62 11.42 7.17
N PHE A 363 14.90 11.80 7.25
CA PHE A 363 15.38 13.13 6.97
C PHE A 363 16.55 13.07 5.97
N ASP A 364 16.39 13.70 4.81
CA ASP A 364 17.39 13.70 3.73
C ASP A 364 18.27 14.98 3.80
N ASP A 365 19.47 14.95 3.19
CA ASP A 365 20.33 16.11 2.94
C ASP A 365 21.03 16.79 4.11
N ASN A 366 21.19 16.12 5.25
CA ASN A 366 22.05 16.61 6.34
C ASN A 366 21.69 18.00 6.87
N LEU A 367 20.41 18.36 7.04
CA LEU A 367 20.04 19.68 7.55
C LEU A 367 20.13 19.75 9.08
N THR A 368 20.67 20.85 9.62
CA THR A 368 20.85 21.01 11.09
C THR A 368 19.54 20.97 11.87
N SER A 369 18.42 21.32 11.25
CA SER A 369 17.08 21.22 11.85
C SER A 369 16.71 19.80 12.28
N GLN A 370 17.32 18.79 11.65
CA GLN A 370 17.12 17.38 11.99
C GLN A 370 17.67 17.08 13.40
N TYR A 371 18.86 17.58 13.71
CA TYR A 371 19.46 17.48 15.04
C TYR A 371 18.81 18.43 16.06
N LEU A 372 18.57 19.69 15.66
CA LEU A 372 18.08 20.70 16.58
C LEU A 372 16.60 20.53 16.97
N TYR A 373 15.76 20.01 16.08
CA TYR A 373 14.31 19.94 16.27
C TYR A 373 13.77 18.52 16.15
N ALA A 374 14.04 17.80 15.05
CA ALA A 374 13.41 16.49 14.83
C ALA A 374 13.82 15.43 15.87
N ALA A 375 15.13 15.29 16.14
CA ALA A 375 15.66 14.33 17.09
C ALA A 375 15.10 14.48 18.51
N PRO A 376 15.13 15.68 19.14
CA PRO A 376 14.50 15.85 20.44
C PRO A 376 12.98 15.65 20.42
N GLU A 377 12.29 16.03 19.35
CA GLU A 377 10.83 15.86 19.24
C GLU A 377 10.41 14.39 19.12
N LEU A 378 11.15 13.55 18.38
CA LEU A 378 10.91 12.11 18.33
C LEU A 378 11.27 11.43 19.66
N ALA A 379 12.33 11.89 20.32
CA ALA A 379 12.77 11.35 21.61
C ALA A 379 11.73 11.53 22.72
N GLU A 380 10.84 12.54 22.64
CA GLU A 380 9.71 12.70 23.58
C GLU A 380 8.78 11.48 23.58
N TYR A 381 8.73 10.72 22.49
CA TYR A 381 7.93 9.50 22.34
C TYR A 381 8.77 8.22 22.47
N GLY A 382 10.05 8.34 22.82
CA GLY A 382 11.00 7.23 22.82
C GLY A 382 11.33 6.71 21.43
N TRP A 383 11.19 7.56 20.40
CA TRP A 383 11.34 7.18 19.00
C TRP A 383 12.64 7.71 18.38
N SER A 384 13.12 6.99 17.37
CA SER A 384 14.31 7.31 16.60
C SER A 384 13.96 7.53 15.13
N GLY A 385 14.81 8.26 14.41
CA GLY A 385 14.65 8.56 12.99
C GLY A 385 15.75 7.93 12.12
N VAL A 386 15.73 8.27 10.85
CA VAL A 386 16.72 7.87 9.84
C VAL A 386 17.26 9.13 9.17
N ALA A 387 18.57 9.36 9.21
CA ALA A 387 19.21 10.44 8.45
C ALA A 387 19.85 9.86 7.18
N ALA A 388 19.36 10.26 6.01
CA ALA A 388 19.98 9.93 4.73
C ALA A 388 21.04 10.98 4.39
N THR A 389 22.31 10.59 4.48
CA THR A 389 23.45 11.49 4.45
C THR A 389 24.19 11.47 3.11
N ASN A 390 24.60 12.66 2.67
CA ASN A 390 25.53 12.86 1.56
C ASN A 390 26.78 13.61 2.04
N ILE A 391 27.93 12.93 2.05
CA ILE A 391 29.14 13.39 2.75
C ILE A 391 29.64 14.75 2.26
N CYS A 392 29.56 15.04 0.96
CA CYS A 392 30.08 16.31 0.41
C CYS A 392 29.33 17.54 0.94
N ASN A 393 28.11 17.36 1.44
CA ASN A 393 27.33 18.45 2.01
C ASN A 393 27.54 18.62 3.51
N LEU A 394 28.26 17.71 4.19
CA LEU A 394 28.58 17.88 5.61
C LEU A 394 29.43 19.12 5.82
N ARG A 395 28.94 20.04 6.66
CA ARG A 395 29.50 21.39 6.86
C ARG A 395 29.73 22.20 5.57
N ALA A 396 29.09 21.86 4.45
CA ALA A 396 29.16 22.67 3.24
C ALA A 396 28.54 24.06 3.44
N SER A 397 27.65 24.19 4.42
CA SER A 397 27.07 25.45 4.88
C SER A 397 26.69 25.38 6.37
N PRO A 398 26.47 26.53 7.05
CA PRO A 398 26.15 26.55 8.48
C PRO A 398 24.86 25.83 8.89
N ASN A 399 23.98 25.55 7.92
CA ASN A 399 22.73 24.80 8.11
C ASN A 399 22.87 23.31 7.78
N ARG A 400 24.11 22.80 7.61
CA ARG A 400 24.37 21.38 7.38
C ARG A 400 25.01 20.73 8.60
N LEU A 401 24.59 19.49 8.87
CA LEU A 401 25.12 18.68 9.95
C LEU A 401 26.63 18.51 9.80
N SER A 402 27.28 18.43 10.95
CA SER A 402 28.63 17.95 11.12
C SER A 402 28.67 16.46 11.42
N VAL A 403 29.85 15.86 11.29
CA VAL A 403 30.07 14.45 11.68
C VAL A 403 29.76 14.23 13.16
N ASP A 404 30.08 15.19 14.03
CA ASP A 404 29.79 15.09 15.47
C ASP A 404 28.28 15.11 15.73
N GLU A 405 27.51 15.92 15.00
CA GLU A 405 26.04 15.93 15.12
C GLU A 405 25.42 14.65 14.55
N LEU A 406 25.97 14.07 13.47
CA LEU A 406 25.55 12.75 12.99
C LEU A 406 25.82 11.65 14.02
N LYS A 407 26.96 11.69 14.70
CA LYS A 407 27.27 10.76 15.79
C LYS A 407 26.32 10.96 16.96
N ALA A 408 25.99 12.20 17.32
CA ALA A 408 25.00 12.46 18.36
C ALA A 408 23.61 11.90 17.98
N LEU A 409 23.19 12.04 16.71
CA LEU A 409 21.95 11.42 16.22
C LEU A 409 21.96 9.88 16.43
N GLN A 410 23.07 9.21 16.13
CA GLN A 410 23.19 7.76 16.34
C GLN A 410 23.29 7.40 17.83
N ASP A 411 24.26 7.97 18.54
CA ASP A 411 24.67 7.54 19.88
C ASP A 411 23.68 7.99 20.97
N GLU A 412 23.11 9.19 20.83
CA GLU A 412 22.20 9.76 21.84
C GLU A 412 20.72 9.50 21.50
N TYR A 413 20.36 9.54 20.21
CA TYR A 413 18.98 9.41 19.77
C TYR A 413 18.66 8.05 19.12
N GLY A 414 19.65 7.19 18.89
CA GLY A 414 19.45 5.87 18.29
C GLY A 414 19.08 5.89 16.81
N TRP A 415 19.38 6.98 16.09
CA TRP A 415 19.03 7.10 14.67
C TRP A 415 19.94 6.23 13.80
N ASP A 416 19.39 5.75 12.69
CA ASP A 416 20.22 5.21 11.60
C ASP A 416 20.79 6.35 10.75
N ILE A 417 22.07 6.24 10.39
CA ILE A 417 22.73 7.13 9.42
C ILE A 417 23.00 6.34 8.15
N VAL A 418 22.28 6.65 7.07
CA VAL A 418 22.21 5.82 5.85
C VAL A 418 22.74 6.55 4.62
N SER A 419 23.15 5.82 3.60
CA SER A 419 23.72 6.40 2.37
C SER A 419 22.69 7.19 1.57
N HIS A 420 23.04 8.42 1.19
CA HIS A 420 22.32 9.25 0.22
C HIS A 420 23.23 9.69 -0.94
N THR A 421 24.18 8.82 -1.33
CA THR A 421 25.33 9.06 -2.25
C THR A 421 26.35 10.09 -1.75
N TYR A 422 27.57 10.01 -2.28
CA TYR A 422 28.70 10.81 -1.84
C TYR A 422 28.47 12.33 -1.91
N CYS A 423 28.11 12.85 -3.09
CA CYS A 423 27.87 14.28 -3.32
C CYS A 423 26.44 14.57 -3.81
N HIS A 424 25.45 13.75 -3.42
CA HIS A 424 24.08 13.87 -3.91
C HIS A 424 24.01 13.76 -5.45
N GLU A 425 24.77 12.81 -6.00
CA GLU A 425 24.82 12.56 -7.43
C GLU A 425 23.43 12.21 -7.97
N MET A 426 23.05 12.82 -9.09
CA MET A 426 21.87 12.40 -9.83
C MET A 426 22.30 11.30 -10.80
N GLY A 427 21.85 10.05 -10.59
CA GLY A 427 22.25 8.92 -11.44
C GLY A 427 22.13 9.21 -12.93
N THR A 428 21.06 9.88 -13.36
CA THR A 428 20.83 10.25 -14.77
C THR A 428 21.84 11.21 -15.37
N LYS A 429 22.65 11.87 -14.55
CA LYS A 429 23.58 12.93 -14.97
C LYS A 429 25.04 12.52 -14.80
N VAL A 430 25.31 11.34 -14.23
CA VAL A 430 26.67 10.81 -14.05
C VAL A 430 26.84 9.52 -14.84
N SER A 431 28.09 9.16 -15.13
CA SER A 431 28.41 7.86 -15.74
C SER A 431 28.24 6.70 -14.75
N ILE A 432 28.13 5.47 -15.24
CA ILE A 432 28.10 4.26 -14.41
C ILE A 432 29.30 4.20 -13.46
N GLY A 433 30.51 4.48 -13.94
CA GLY A 433 31.71 4.49 -13.09
C GLY A 433 31.58 5.49 -11.94
N GLN A 434 31.15 6.72 -12.22
CA GLN A 434 30.96 7.76 -11.19
C GLN A 434 29.87 7.39 -10.19
N TRP A 435 28.78 6.74 -10.64
CA TRP A 435 27.73 6.28 -9.75
C TRP A 435 28.23 5.17 -8.80
N VAL A 436 28.95 4.20 -9.35
CA VAL A 436 29.58 3.12 -8.57
C VAL A 436 30.54 3.69 -7.54
N ASP A 437 31.44 4.59 -7.96
CA ASP A 437 32.38 5.26 -7.07
C ASP A 437 31.64 6.04 -5.96
N ALA A 438 30.55 6.73 -6.29
CA ALA A 438 29.76 7.48 -5.30
C ALA A 438 29.11 6.57 -4.25
N LEU A 439 28.59 5.40 -4.63
CA LEU A 439 28.02 4.43 -3.69
C LEU A 439 29.09 3.80 -2.81
N GLU A 440 30.19 3.34 -3.40
CA GLU A 440 31.29 2.69 -2.67
C GLU A 440 31.96 3.65 -1.69
N ASN A 441 32.26 4.87 -2.12
CA ASN A 441 32.91 5.88 -1.27
C ASN A 441 32.03 6.28 -0.08
N GLU A 442 30.72 6.48 -0.31
CA GLU A 442 29.77 6.81 0.76
C GLU A 442 29.66 5.67 1.78
N GLN A 443 29.48 4.43 1.32
CA GLN A 443 29.40 3.28 2.23
C GLN A 443 30.69 3.09 3.04
N GLN A 444 31.86 3.14 2.39
CA GLN A 444 33.13 2.99 3.07
C GLN A 444 33.35 4.07 4.12
N TRP A 445 32.98 5.32 3.81
CA TRP A 445 33.07 6.40 4.77
C TRP A 445 32.12 6.22 5.95
N LEU A 446 30.86 5.79 5.70
CA LEU A 446 29.91 5.49 6.77
C LEU A 446 30.45 4.43 7.73
N MET A 447 30.97 3.33 7.18
CA MET A 447 31.61 2.28 7.96
C MET A 447 32.82 2.81 8.74
N ALA A 448 33.69 3.60 8.10
CA ALA A 448 34.90 4.14 8.74
C ALA A 448 34.60 5.15 9.87
N ASN A 449 33.38 5.71 9.91
CA ASN A 449 32.97 6.69 10.91
C ASN A 449 32.07 6.13 12.02
N GLY A 450 31.82 4.82 12.05
CA GLY A 450 31.04 4.14 13.09
C GLY A 450 29.53 4.04 12.81
N PHE A 451 29.11 4.24 11.56
CA PHE A 451 27.72 4.16 11.14
C PHE A 451 27.37 2.77 10.55
N GLU A 452 27.98 1.69 11.03
CA GLU A 452 27.93 0.37 10.36
C GLU A 452 26.51 -0.18 10.23
N SER A 453 25.62 0.09 11.21
CA SER A 453 24.23 -0.37 11.14
C SER A 453 23.50 0.28 9.97
N GLY A 454 23.65 1.59 9.81
CA GLY A 454 23.00 2.40 8.78
C GLY A 454 23.66 2.31 7.40
N ALA A 455 24.97 2.03 7.34
CA ALA A 455 25.76 1.86 6.11
C ALA A 455 25.27 0.73 5.19
N ARG A 456 24.38 -0.12 5.70
CA ARG A 456 23.72 -1.22 4.97
C ARG A 456 22.49 -0.79 4.21
N PHE A 457 22.08 0.48 4.34
CA PHE A 457 20.89 1.03 3.72
C PHE A 457 21.23 2.18 2.77
N PHE A 458 20.49 2.25 1.68
CA PHE A 458 20.68 3.27 0.65
C PHE A 458 19.38 3.97 0.27
N ARG A 459 19.49 5.28 0.06
CA ARG A 459 18.42 6.13 -0.46
C ARG A 459 18.93 6.89 -1.67
N ALA A 460 18.31 6.72 -2.83
CA ALA A 460 18.75 7.42 -4.03
C ALA A 460 18.34 8.91 -4.04
N PRO A 461 19.27 9.85 -4.28
CA PRO A 461 18.98 11.25 -4.58
C PRO A 461 17.92 11.40 -5.65
N PHE A 462 17.09 12.44 -5.50
CA PHE A 462 16.02 12.79 -6.44
C PHE A 462 15.01 11.67 -6.72
N HIS A 463 15.07 10.55 -6.00
CA HIS A 463 14.31 9.35 -6.31
C HIS A 463 14.63 8.81 -7.71
N LYS A 464 15.88 8.85 -8.18
CA LYS A 464 16.18 8.58 -9.60
C LYS A 464 17.41 7.68 -9.80
N THR A 465 17.17 6.41 -10.11
CA THR A 465 18.16 5.39 -10.50
C THR A 465 17.77 4.76 -11.83
N TYR A 466 17.85 5.51 -12.92
CA TYR A 466 17.20 5.10 -14.19
C TYR A 466 17.83 3.90 -14.92
N TYR A 467 18.94 3.36 -14.45
CA TYR A 467 19.73 2.36 -15.17
C TYR A 467 19.86 1.06 -14.36
N PRO A 468 19.53 -0.11 -14.95
CA PRO A 468 19.69 -1.42 -14.31
C PRO A 468 21.06 -1.64 -13.67
N GLU A 469 22.12 -1.15 -14.29
CA GLU A 469 23.49 -1.26 -13.81
C GLU A 469 23.71 -0.53 -12.48
N TYR A 470 23.01 0.59 -12.26
CA TYR A 470 23.08 1.36 -11.01
C TYR A 470 22.40 0.60 -9.88
N SER A 471 21.23 0.06 -10.20
CA SER A 471 20.44 -0.72 -9.28
C SER A 471 21.14 -2.02 -8.90
N ALA A 472 21.88 -2.65 -9.82
CA ALA A 472 22.68 -3.84 -9.58
C ALA A 472 23.80 -3.59 -8.57
N LYS A 473 24.57 -2.50 -8.74
CA LYS A 473 25.63 -2.16 -7.77
C LYS A 473 25.08 -1.82 -6.40
N ALA A 474 23.98 -1.06 -6.34
CA ALA A 474 23.33 -0.76 -5.06
C ALA A 474 22.88 -2.05 -4.34
N ASN A 475 22.41 -3.07 -5.07
CA ASN A 475 22.03 -4.37 -4.49
C ASN A 475 23.23 -5.20 -4.00
N GLU A 476 24.43 -4.98 -4.56
CA GLU A 476 25.66 -5.63 -4.09
C GLU A 476 26.13 -5.04 -2.76
N LEU A 477 25.97 -3.72 -2.60
CA LEU A 477 26.51 -3.01 -1.44
C LEU A 477 25.52 -2.95 -0.27
N TYR A 478 24.21 -2.84 -0.53
CA TYR A 478 23.22 -2.51 0.49
C TYR A 478 22.18 -3.61 0.66
N LEU A 479 21.80 -3.89 1.92
CA LEU A 479 20.76 -4.85 2.28
C LEU A 479 19.36 -4.39 1.87
N TYR A 480 19.13 -3.08 1.86
CA TYR A 480 17.89 -2.48 1.42
C TYR A 480 18.12 -1.10 0.82
N LYS A 481 17.34 -0.81 -0.22
CA LYS A 481 17.43 0.45 -0.96
C LYS A 481 16.06 1.03 -1.25
N GLU A 482 15.98 2.35 -1.17
CA GLU A 482 14.77 3.10 -1.53
C GLU A 482 14.96 3.91 -2.81
N GLU A 483 14.47 3.30 -3.89
CA GLU A 483 14.34 3.85 -5.23
C GLU A 483 12.84 3.78 -5.60
N PRO A 484 12.23 4.81 -6.23
CA PRO A 484 10.90 4.62 -6.78
C PRO A 484 10.98 3.58 -7.91
N PRO A 485 9.88 2.85 -8.16
CA PRO A 485 9.83 1.96 -9.30
C PRO A 485 10.10 2.75 -10.58
N LEU A 486 10.95 2.22 -11.46
CA LEU A 486 11.17 2.81 -12.78
C LEU A 486 9.82 2.92 -13.49
N PRO A 487 9.51 4.02 -14.18
CA PRO A 487 8.20 4.21 -14.83
C PRO A 487 7.82 3.11 -15.84
N ASN A 488 8.78 2.31 -16.30
CA ASN A 488 8.55 1.28 -17.32
C ASN A 488 9.38 -0.02 -17.16
N VAL A 489 10.11 -0.22 -16.05
CA VAL A 489 10.96 -1.41 -15.84
C VAL A 489 10.91 -1.84 -14.38
N MET A 490 10.01 -2.75 -14.05
CA MET A 490 9.84 -3.28 -12.70
C MET A 490 10.82 -4.46 -12.49
N GLU A 491 12.11 -4.15 -12.39
CA GLU A 491 13.17 -5.13 -12.12
C GLU A 491 13.36 -5.34 -10.61
N GLY A 492 12.87 -6.45 -10.06
CA GLY A 492 13.55 -7.23 -9.00
C GLY A 492 14.01 -6.56 -7.71
N ILE A 493 13.50 -5.40 -7.34
CA ILE A 493 13.97 -4.64 -6.17
C ILE A 493 13.41 -5.25 -4.87
N PRO A 494 14.22 -5.45 -3.82
CA PRO A 494 13.72 -5.78 -2.49
C PRO A 494 12.98 -4.59 -1.83
N TYR A 495 11.64 -4.55 -1.93
CA TYR A 495 10.70 -3.76 -1.13
C TYR A 495 10.18 -4.54 0.07
N LEU A 496 10.30 -4.02 1.29
CA LEU A 496 9.78 -4.69 2.48
C LEU A 496 8.28 -5.08 2.30
N PRO A 497 7.84 -6.24 2.80
CA PRO A 497 6.44 -6.63 2.70
C PRO A 497 5.58 -5.62 3.48
N ASN A 498 4.32 -5.44 3.06
CA ASN A 498 3.35 -4.62 3.79
C ASN A 498 3.73 -3.14 3.93
N THR A 499 4.58 -2.61 3.05
CA THR A 499 4.86 -1.17 2.99
C THR A 499 3.84 -0.43 2.13
N LEU A 500 3.12 0.50 2.75
CA LEU A 500 2.39 1.55 2.08
C LEU A 500 3.37 2.69 1.81
N ASN A 501 3.88 2.83 0.59
CA ASN A 501 4.71 3.99 0.25
C ASN A 501 3.80 5.22 0.09
N ILE A 502 3.42 5.85 1.21
CA ILE A 502 2.78 7.17 1.18
C ILE A 502 3.89 8.22 1.26
N ARG A 503 4.14 8.89 0.14
CA ARG A 503 5.14 9.94 0.05
C ARG A 503 4.55 11.27 0.51
N PHE A 504 5.27 11.91 1.42
CA PHE A 504 5.03 13.28 1.85
C PHE A 504 6.37 14.00 1.85
N ASP A 505 6.53 15.04 1.02
CA ASP A 505 7.79 15.79 0.89
C ASP A 505 7.58 17.16 1.52
N LEU A 506 8.22 17.43 2.66
CA LEU A 506 8.02 18.66 3.43
C LEU A 506 9.27 19.56 3.35
N ARG A 507 9.07 20.81 2.92
CA ARG A 507 10.09 21.86 2.81
C ARG A 507 9.55 23.22 3.30
N PRO A 508 10.25 23.96 4.18
CA PRO A 508 10.00 25.37 4.46
C PRO A 508 10.75 26.29 3.46
N LEU A 509 10.08 27.34 2.99
CA LEU A 509 10.62 28.42 2.14
C LEU A 509 11.31 29.53 2.97
N PRO A 510 12.20 30.39 2.39
CA PRO A 510 12.29 30.74 0.97
C PRO A 510 13.67 30.53 0.33
N TYR A 511 13.70 29.83 -0.80
CA TYR A 511 14.82 29.87 -1.76
C TYR A 511 14.28 30.03 -3.18
N ASP A 512 14.91 30.93 -3.95
CA ASP A 512 14.54 31.37 -5.29
C ASP A 512 14.42 30.19 -6.27
N ILE A 513 13.24 30.02 -6.86
CA ILE A 513 12.91 28.95 -7.82
C ILE A 513 13.03 29.53 -9.23
N ASP A 514 14.18 29.32 -9.86
CA ASP A 514 14.28 29.30 -11.32
C ASP A 514 15.03 28.04 -11.71
N SER A 515 14.32 27.11 -12.36
CA SER A 515 14.78 25.85 -12.98
C SER A 515 14.86 24.56 -12.13
N PHE A 516 13.71 24.01 -11.73
CA PHE A 516 13.55 22.54 -11.67
C PHE A 516 12.15 22.12 -12.12
N GLU A 517 12.09 21.43 -13.25
CA GLU A 517 10.86 20.96 -13.91
C GLU A 517 10.21 19.79 -13.17
N GLN A 518 8.93 19.98 -12.84
CA GLN A 518 7.83 19.01 -12.88
C GLN A 518 8.12 17.57 -12.39
N ASP A 519 8.43 17.43 -11.10
CA ASP A 519 7.82 16.38 -10.30
C ASP A 519 6.63 17.03 -9.57
N VAL A 520 5.49 16.35 -9.47
CA VAL A 520 4.27 16.88 -8.85
C VAL A 520 4.54 17.12 -7.35
N ALA A 521 5.09 18.29 -7.05
CA ALA A 521 4.90 18.94 -5.78
C ALA A 521 3.40 19.09 -5.61
N ILE A 522 2.84 18.50 -4.56
CA ILE A 522 1.54 18.92 -4.06
C ILE A 522 1.74 20.37 -3.60
N GLY A 523 1.48 21.30 -4.53
CA GLY A 523 1.71 22.75 -4.47
C GLY A 523 2.44 23.31 -3.25
N ASP A 524 3.70 23.68 -3.47
CA ASP A 524 4.41 24.91 -3.05
C ASP A 524 4.37 25.43 -1.59
N ASP A 525 3.62 24.82 -0.65
CA ASP A 525 3.52 25.34 0.73
C ASP A 525 2.88 24.37 1.75
N ARG A 526 2.68 23.08 1.43
CA ARG A 526 1.77 22.24 2.23
C ARG A 526 2.45 21.05 2.90
N HIS A 527 2.68 21.24 4.21
CA HIS A 527 2.67 20.14 5.16
C HIS A 527 1.48 19.21 4.88
N VAL A 528 1.67 17.90 5.03
CA VAL A 528 0.57 16.94 5.01
C VAL A 528 -0.45 17.42 6.03
N PRO A 529 -1.71 17.68 5.64
CA PRO A 529 -2.73 17.99 6.62
C PRO A 529 -2.70 16.93 7.71
N LEU A 530 -2.63 17.35 8.97
CA LEU A 530 -2.50 16.43 10.11
C LEU A 530 -3.60 15.37 10.12
N GLU A 531 -4.79 15.71 9.62
CA GLU A 531 -5.92 14.79 9.46
C GLU A 531 -5.67 13.71 8.39
N ASP A 532 -5.00 14.04 7.29
CA ASP A 532 -4.61 13.07 6.24
C ASP A 532 -3.59 12.09 6.79
N PHE A 533 -2.65 12.61 7.58
CA PHE A 533 -1.65 11.80 8.26
C PHE A 533 -2.28 10.89 9.32
N ARG A 534 -3.22 11.42 10.13
CA ARG A 534 -3.99 10.63 11.10
C ARG A 534 -4.75 9.50 10.44
N TRP A 535 -5.38 9.78 9.30
CA TRP A 535 -6.04 8.76 8.51
C TRP A 535 -5.07 7.68 8.02
N ALA A 536 -3.89 8.06 7.52
CA ALA A 536 -2.86 7.12 7.10
C ALA A 536 -2.37 6.24 8.27
N CYS A 537 -2.21 6.82 9.46
CA CYS A 537 -1.88 6.10 10.68
C CYS A 537 -2.96 5.07 11.02
N ARG A 538 -4.23 5.46 11.11
CA ARG A 538 -5.35 4.52 11.36
C ARG A 538 -5.37 3.36 10.38
N TYR A 539 -5.13 3.67 9.10
CA TYR A 539 -5.07 2.66 8.07
C TYR A 539 -3.90 1.70 8.31
N ALA A 540 -2.70 2.22 8.58
CA ALA A 540 -1.54 1.40 8.89
C ALA A 540 -1.75 0.54 10.15
N HIS A 541 -2.35 1.09 11.19
CA HIS A 541 -2.69 0.38 12.41
C HIS A 541 -3.65 -0.79 12.16
N LEU A 542 -4.75 -0.51 11.46
CA LEU A 542 -5.80 -1.49 11.17
C LEU A 542 -5.29 -2.70 10.37
N TYR A 543 -4.30 -2.48 9.51
CA TYR A 543 -3.79 -3.49 8.58
C TYR A 543 -2.36 -3.95 8.87
N GLY A 544 -1.73 -3.47 9.96
CA GLY A 544 -0.35 -3.79 10.30
C GLY A 544 0.67 -3.36 9.23
N TYR A 545 0.43 -2.26 8.54
CA TYR A 545 1.31 -1.76 7.49
C TYR A 545 2.46 -0.90 8.02
N HIS A 546 3.54 -0.89 7.26
CA HIS A 546 4.63 0.08 7.41
C HIS A 546 4.47 1.23 6.43
N PHE A 547 4.83 2.45 6.82
CA PHE A 547 5.10 3.54 5.88
C PHE A 547 6.22 4.45 6.36
N THR A 548 6.86 5.16 5.43
CA THR A 548 7.93 6.12 5.72
C THR A 548 7.45 7.55 5.50
N MET A 549 7.70 8.44 6.46
CA MET A 549 7.57 9.88 6.30
C MET A 549 8.91 10.49 5.88
N PHE A 550 8.90 11.37 4.89
CA PHE A 550 10.12 12.02 4.38
C PHE A 550 10.13 13.50 4.72
N PHE A 551 11.27 13.97 5.19
CA PHE A 551 11.52 15.36 5.53
C PHE A 551 12.86 15.77 4.93
N HIS A 552 13.00 17.06 4.62
CA HIS A 552 14.32 17.63 4.37
C HIS A 552 14.64 18.58 5.53
N ASP A 553 13.99 19.73 5.51
CA ASP A 553 14.10 20.76 6.53
C ASP A 553 12.82 20.79 7.36
N VAL A 554 12.96 21.03 8.67
CA VAL A 554 11.86 21.00 9.62
C VAL A 554 11.89 22.22 10.52
N THR A 555 10.71 22.67 10.92
CA THR A 555 10.53 23.74 11.89
C THR A 555 10.20 23.16 13.28
N PRO A 556 10.46 23.91 14.37
CA PRO A 556 10.09 23.49 15.71
C PRO A 556 8.60 23.14 15.82
N GLY A 557 8.30 21.97 16.36
CA GLY A 557 6.97 21.42 16.61
C GLY A 557 6.35 20.66 15.44
N LEU A 558 6.95 20.71 14.24
CA LEU A 558 6.43 20.02 13.06
C LEU A 558 6.46 18.50 13.25
N VAL A 559 7.64 17.96 13.59
CA VAL A 559 7.82 16.51 13.74
C VAL A 559 7.05 16.00 14.95
N LYS A 560 7.01 16.78 16.03
CA LYS A 560 6.20 16.51 17.21
C LYS A 560 4.73 16.30 16.89
N SER A 561 4.15 17.14 16.02
CA SER A 561 2.73 17.04 15.64
C SER A 561 2.43 15.73 14.93
N TYR A 562 3.31 15.29 14.03
CA TYR A 562 3.18 13.99 13.37
C TYR A 562 3.46 12.82 14.31
N ALA A 563 4.50 12.91 15.14
CA ALA A 563 4.84 11.88 16.11
C ALA A 563 3.70 11.64 17.10
N GLN A 564 3.10 12.73 17.61
CA GLN A 564 1.92 12.68 18.48
C GLN A 564 0.77 11.91 17.83
N ILE A 565 0.44 12.23 16.58
CA ILE A 565 -0.67 11.57 15.87
C ILE A 565 -0.38 10.08 15.67
N ALA A 566 0.80 9.73 15.18
CA ALA A 566 1.16 8.33 14.99
C ALA A 566 1.10 7.55 16.32
N HIS A 567 1.53 8.17 17.41
CA HIS A 567 1.51 7.58 18.75
C HIS A 567 0.09 7.40 19.27
N GLU A 568 -0.77 8.42 19.12
CA GLU A 568 -2.19 8.37 19.49
C GLU A 568 -2.98 7.31 18.71
N GLU A 569 -2.64 7.11 17.43
CA GLU A 569 -3.24 6.07 16.58
C GLU A 569 -2.59 4.69 16.79
N GLY A 570 -1.65 4.57 17.73
CA GLY A 570 -1.10 3.29 18.21
C GLY A 570 0.04 2.72 17.38
N LEU A 571 0.67 3.48 16.48
CA LEU A 571 1.76 2.97 15.64
C LEU A 571 3.05 2.81 16.45
N GLU A 572 3.87 1.87 15.99
CA GLU A 572 5.26 1.74 16.38
C GLU A 572 6.15 2.61 15.47
N CYS A 573 7.23 3.17 16.00
CA CYS A 573 8.25 3.84 15.18
C CYS A 573 9.50 2.97 15.12
N MET A 574 10.00 2.72 13.91
CA MET A 574 11.23 1.96 13.71
C MET A 574 12.17 2.68 12.74
N THR A 575 13.47 2.64 13.05
CA THR A 575 14.54 2.92 12.09
C THR A 575 14.63 1.81 11.03
N LEU A 576 15.45 1.98 9.99
CA LEU A 576 15.60 0.95 8.95
C LEU A 576 16.27 -0.33 9.48
N SER A 577 17.24 -0.20 10.37
CA SER A 577 17.89 -1.31 11.06
C SER A 577 16.91 -2.08 11.93
N GLN A 578 16.09 -1.37 12.71
CA GLN A 578 15.06 -1.97 13.56
C GLN A 578 13.99 -2.67 12.72
N LEU A 579 13.51 -2.00 11.67
CA LEU A 579 12.53 -2.57 10.74
C LEU A 579 13.10 -3.80 10.01
N PHE A 580 14.35 -3.73 9.54
CA PHE A 580 15.01 -4.87 8.92
C PHE A 580 15.16 -6.03 9.90
N ALA A 581 15.64 -5.78 11.12
CA ALA A 581 15.75 -6.81 12.16
C ALA A 581 14.39 -7.38 12.58
N PHE A 582 13.33 -6.56 12.57
CA PHE A 582 11.97 -7.01 12.83
C PHE A 582 11.46 -7.95 11.73
N LEU A 583 11.87 -7.69 10.48
CA LEU A 583 11.45 -8.48 9.32
C LEU A 583 12.34 -9.71 9.06
N VAL A 584 13.56 -9.76 9.61
CA VAL A 584 14.60 -10.76 9.32
C VAL A 584 15.06 -11.49 10.59
N SER A 585 15.05 -12.84 10.59
CA SER A 585 15.48 -13.70 11.72
C SER A 585 17.00 -13.68 11.92
N PRO A 586 17.51 -13.93 13.14
CA PRO A 586 18.95 -13.96 13.45
C PRO A 586 19.82 -14.92 12.61
N ASP A 587 19.25 -16.02 12.08
CA ASP A 587 20.03 -17.07 11.41
C ASP A 587 20.56 -16.67 10.01
N ASP A 588 19.98 -15.63 9.38
CA ASP A 588 20.35 -15.15 8.02
C ASP A 588 21.16 -13.85 8.05
N GLN A 589 21.61 -13.36 9.22
CA GLN A 589 22.37 -12.10 9.32
C GLN A 589 23.85 -12.18 8.87
N THR A 590 24.28 -13.27 8.22
CA THR A 590 25.71 -13.60 8.12
C THR A 590 26.44 -13.20 6.84
N GLU A 591 25.80 -12.74 5.75
CA GLU A 591 26.54 -12.18 4.59
C GLU A 591 25.75 -11.07 3.86
N PRO A 592 26.41 -9.94 3.48
CA PRO A 592 25.89 -9.01 2.47
C PRO A 592 25.89 -9.62 1.06
#